data_AF-A0A0S8A419-F1
#
_entry.id   AF-A0A0S8A419-F1
#
_cell.length_a   1.000
_cell.length_b   1.000
_cell.length_c   1.000
_cell.angle_alpha   90.00
_cell.angle_beta   90.00
_cell.angle_gamma   90.00
#
_symmetry.space_group_name_H-M   'P 1'
#
loop_
_entity.id
_entity.type
_entity.pdbx_description
1 polymer ?
#
loop_
_entity_poly.entity_id
_entity_poly.type
_entity_poly.pdbx_seq_one_letter_code
_entity_poly.pdbx_strand_id
1 'polypeptide(L)'
;MEKLRKLLTQIDGGSYKAYKDIKGSYRFNGYTLTVDHVQGDPFAAPSRISIRVPMSNADFADDLWLQNKLPQPQETNPIRKIALEDFLSRSVRRAIRKTVKGHRGSGGSGEVNIETSKQQVLQRNAIVVNKDFVEARIVVG
;
A
#
# COMPACT_ATOMS: atom_id res chain seq x y z
N MET A 1 8.95 12.03 -6.49
CA MET A 1 9.88 11.20 -7.29
C MET A 1 11.34 11.51 -6.99
N GLU A 2 11.84 12.71 -7.33
CA GLU A 2 13.29 12.98 -7.29
C GLU A 2 13.94 12.87 -5.91
N LYS A 3 13.26 13.29 -4.83
CA LYS A 3 13.82 13.25 -3.47
C LYS A 3 14.19 11.83 -3.03
N LEU A 4 13.26 10.87 -3.18
CA LEU A 4 13.51 9.48 -2.81
C LEU A 4 14.61 8.87 -3.68
N ARG A 5 14.57 9.14 -4.99
CA ARG A 5 15.60 8.65 -5.92
C ARG A 5 16.99 9.15 -5.54
N LYS A 6 17.14 10.46 -5.26
CA LYS A 6 18.42 11.05 -4.82
C LYS A 6 18.93 10.40 -3.54
N LEU A 7 18.06 10.23 -2.53
CA LEU A 7 18.42 9.57 -1.29
C LEU A 7 18.88 8.12 -1.51
N LEU A 8 18.13 7.35 -2.30
CA LEU A 8 18.49 5.96 -2.62
C LEU A 8 19.84 5.86 -3.33
N THR A 9 20.14 6.78 -4.25
CA THR A 9 21.46 6.85 -4.90
C THR A 9 22.58 7.21 -3.92
N GLN A 10 22.31 8.07 -2.93
CA GLN A 10 23.32 8.47 -1.94
C GLN A 10 23.69 7.34 -0.97
N ILE A 11 22.73 6.48 -0.61
CA ILE A 11 22.96 5.38 0.33
C ILE A 11 23.37 4.07 -0.36
N ASP A 12 23.42 4.04 -1.69
CA ASP A 12 23.79 2.86 -2.46
C ASP A 12 25.23 2.41 -2.12
N GLY A 13 25.42 1.10 -1.97
CA GLY A 13 26.68 0.52 -1.45
C GLY A 13 27.01 0.82 0.01
N GLY A 14 26.17 1.58 0.71
CA GLY A 14 26.33 1.90 2.14
C GLY A 14 25.95 0.75 3.08
N SER A 15 26.21 0.96 4.38
CA SER A 15 25.76 0.00 5.40
C SER A 15 24.23 -0.05 5.48
N TYR A 16 23.68 -1.19 5.90
CA TYR A 16 22.23 -1.36 6.03
C TYR A 16 21.55 -0.30 6.92
N LYS A 17 22.26 0.21 7.93
CA LYS A 17 21.75 1.26 8.83
C LYS A 17 21.35 2.53 8.08
N ALA A 18 21.94 2.81 6.92
CA ALA A 18 21.60 3.96 6.08
C ALA A 18 20.16 3.92 5.55
N TYR A 19 19.55 2.73 5.44
CA TYR A 19 18.14 2.63 5.04
C TYR A 19 17.20 3.31 6.04
N LYS A 20 17.58 3.50 7.31
CA LYS A 20 16.73 4.21 8.28
C LYS A 20 16.39 5.64 7.83
N ASP A 21 17.25 6.25 7.02
CA ASP A 21 17.07 7.60 6.50
C ASP A 21 15.95 7.68 5.46
N ILE A 22 15.54 6.56 4.85
CA ILE A 22 14.44 6.55 3.88
C ILE A 22 13.07 6.72 4.55
N LYS A 23 12.97 6.65 5.88
CA LYS A 23 11.71 6.84 6.61
C LYS A 23 11.13 8.23 6.31
N GLY A 24 9.85 8.29 5.95
CA GLY A 24 9.17 9.55 5.65
C GLY A 24 8.22 9.47 4.46
N SER A 25 7.64 10.62 4.11
CA SER A 25 6.68 10.74 3.01
C SER A 25 7.29 11.40 1.77
N TYR A 26 6.93 10.86 0.61
CA TYR A 26 7.44 11.23 -0.70
C TYR A 26 6.26 11.42 -1.64
N ARG A 27 6.13 12.62 -2.21
CA ARG A 27 5.08 12.93 -3.18
C ARG A 27 5.51 12.50 -4.59
N PHE A 28 4.59 11.83 -5.28
CA PHE A 28 4.69 11.42 -6.67
C PHE A 28 3.56 12.08 -7.45
N ASN A 29 3.60 11.99 -8.78
CA ASN A 29 2.48 12.44 -9.58
C ASN A 29 1.28 11.50 -9.34
N GLY A 30 0.20 12.03 -8.78
CA GLY A 30 -1.03 11.29 -8.53
C GLY A 30 -1.11 10.51 -7.21
N TYR A 31 -0.01 10.34 -6.47
CA TYR A 31 -0.02 9.61 -5.18
C TYR A 31 1.10 10.04 -4.23
N THR A 32 0.98 9.67 -2.96
CA THR A 32 2.03 9.83 -1.93
C THR A 32 2.45 8.46 -1.42
N LEU A 33 3.76 8.22 -1.39
CA LEU A 33 4.36 7.03 -0.78
C LEU A 33 4.95 7.43 0.57
N THR A 34 4.61 6.71 1.62
CA THR A 34 5.18 6.87 2.95
C THR A 34 5.87 5.60 3.37
N VAL A 35 7.14 5.69 3.76
CA VAL A 35 7.85 4.62 4.45
C VAL A 35 7.58 4.76 5.94
N ASP A 36 6.65 3.94 6.44
CA ASP A 36 6.15 4.00 7.82
C ASP A 36 7.18 3.42 8.80
N HIS A 37 7.82 2.33 8.38
CA HIS A 37 8.83 1.62 9.15
C HIS A 37 9.88 1.02 8.22
N VAL A 38 11.14 1.12 8.61
CA VAL A 38 12.27 0.50 7.91
C VAL A 38 12.76 -0.67 8.76
N GLN A 39 12.97 -1.83 8.11
CA GLN A 39 13.56 -3.01 8.75
C GLN A 39 14.90 -2.67 9.43
N GLY A 40 15.19 -3.36 10.54
CA GLY A 40 16.40 -3.12 11.34
C GLY A 40 17.66 -3.74 10.73
N ASP A 41 17.50 -4.88 10.07
CA ASP A 41 18.52 -5.66 9.36
C ASP A 41 17.82 -6.49 8.25
N PRO A 42 18.57 -7.08 7.29
CA PRO A 42 17.97 -7.84 6.20
C PRO A 42 17.09 -9.02 6.63
N PHE A 43 17.25 -9.57 7.83
CA PHE A 43 16.49 -10.74 8.28
C PHE A 43 15.30 -10.38 9.19
N ALA A 44 15.12 -9.09 9.49
CA ALA A 44 14.01 -8.58 10.27
C ALA A 44 12.68 -8.62 9.50
N ALA A 45 11.58 -8.33 10.20
CA ALA A 45 10.28 -8.14 9.54
C ALA A 45 10.40 -7.02 8.48
N PRO A 46 9.87 -7.21 7.25
CA PRO A 46 10.10 -6.27 6.16
C PRO A 46 9.61 -4.84 6.45
N SER A 47 10.13 -3.87 5.68
CA SER A 47 9.73 -2.46 5.78
C SER A 47 8.24 -2.32 5.49
N ARG A 48 7.56 -1.39 6.17
CA ARG A 48 6.15 -1.07 5.93
C ARG A 48 6.03 0.22 5.13
N ILE A 49 5.23 0.18 4.08
CA ILE A 49 5.00 1.30 3.17
C ILE A 49 3.50 1.49 2.98
N SER A 50 3.05 2.73 3.08
CA SER A 50 1.69 3.16 2.76
C SER A 50 1.69 4.01 1.48
N ILE A 51 0.84 3.67 0.52
CA ILE A 51 0.67 4.38 -0.74
C ILE A 51 -0.73 4.98 -0.75
N ARG A 52 -0.84 6.31 -0.77
CA ARG A 52 -2.12 7.04 -0.80
C ARG A 52 -2.35 7.68 -2.15
N VAL A 53 -3.47 7.34 -2.76
CA VAL A 53 -4.03 8.03 -3.94
C VAL A 53 -5.17 8.92 -3.45
N PRO A 54 -5.17 10.23 -3.71
CA PRO A 54 -6.31 11.10 -3.40
C PRO A 54 -7.60 10.54 -4.01
N MET A 55 -8.74 10.62 -3.31
CA MET A 55 -10.00 10.07 -3.81
C MET A 55 -10.39 10.70 -5.16
N SER A 56 -10.10 11.99 -5.35
CA SER A 56 -10.28 12.69 -6.63
C SER A 56 -9.54 12.06 -7.81
N ASN A 57 -8.46 11.32 -7.56
CA ASN A 57 -7.68 10.63 -8.59
C ASN A 57 -8.07 9.15 -8.70
N ALA A 58 -8.51 8.55 -7.59
CA ALA A 58 -8.98 7.16 -7.56
C ALA A 58 -10.34 7.02 -8.24
N ASP A 59 -11.18 8.06 -8.15
CA ASP A 59 -12.44 8.25 -8.87
C ASP A 59 -13.40 7.04 -8.76
N PHE A 60 -13.42 6.41 -7.59
CA PHE A 60 -14.38 5.34 -7.31
C PHE A 60 -15.75 5.94 -7.03
N ALA A 61 -16.77 5.41 -7.70
CA ALA A 61 -18.15 5.81 -7.49
C ALA A 61 -18.53 5.78 -6.01
N ASP A 62 -19.13 6.87 -5.55
CA ASP A 62 -19.45 7.07 -4.13
C ASP A 62 -20.32 5.95 -3.57
N ASP A 63 -21.21 5.36 -4.35
CA ASP A 63 -22.09 4.27 -3.91
C ASP A 63 -21.37 2.96 -3.56
N LEU A 64 -20.07 2.86 -3.88
CA LEU A 64 -19.22 1.73 -3.49
C LEU A 64 -18.65 1.87 -2.07
N TRP A 65 -18.51 3.09 -1.55
CA TRP A 65 -17.78 3.33 -0.29
C TRP A 65 -18.43 4.35 0.65
N LEU A 66 -19.23 5.27 0.12
CA LEU A 66 -19.93 6.32 0.86
C LEU A 66 -21.33 5.84 1.26
N GLN A 67 -21.50 5.58 2.56
CA GLN A 67 -22.73 5.00 3.12
C GLN A 67 -23.96 5.92 2.95
N ASN A 68 -23.79 7.23 3.08
CA ASN A 68 -24.91 8.18 3.16
C ASN A 68 -25.60 8.51 1.82
N LYS A 69 -25.19 7.92 0.70
CA LYS A 69 -25.78 8.17 -0.63
C LYS A 69 -26.73 7.09 -1.13
N LEU A 70 -26.90 6.00 -0.38
CA LEU A 70 -27.83 4.94 -0.76
C LEU A 70 -29.28 5.39 -0.50
N PRO A 71 -30.23 5.08 -1.39
CA PRO A 71 -31.63 5.53 -1.29
C PRO A 71 -32.37 5.03 -0.04
N GLN A 72 -31.77 4.11 0.71
CA GLN A 72 -32.28 3.61 1.99
C GLN A 72 -31.19 3.70 3.08
N PRO A 73 -31.15 4.77 3.89
CA PRO A 73 -30.16 4.96 4.97
C PRO A 73 -30.14 3.85 6.03
N GLN A 74 -31.23 3.08 6.14
CA GLN A 74 -31.38 1.95 7.05
C GLN A 74 -30.65 0.69 6.54
N GLU A 75 -30.27 0.64 5.26
CA GLU A 75 -29.63 -0.49 4.57
C GLU A 75 -28.16 -0.22 4.22
N THR A 76 -27.52 0.78 4.85
CA THR A 76 -26.14 1.16 4.56
C THR A 76 -25.16 0.17 5.18
N ASN A 77 -25.08 -1.02 4.60
CA ASN A 77 -24.21 -2.08 5.04
C ASN A 77 -22.77 -1.82 4.54
N PRO A 78 -21.73 -1.90 5.40
CA PRO A 78 -20.33 -1.77 4.99
C PRO A 78 -19.88 -2.82 3.95
N ILE A 79 -20.70 -3.82 3.60
CA ILE A 79 -20.42 -4.84 2.58
C ILE A 79 -19.82 -4.27 1.30
N ARG A 80 -20.39 -3.20 0.71
CA ARG A 80 -19.87 -2.66 -0.57
C ARG A 80 -18.44 -2.15 -0.43
N LYS A 81 -18.18 -1.42 0.66
CA LYS A 81 -16.85 -0.90 0.99
C LYS A 81 -15.87 -2.05 1.26
N ILE A 82 -16.28 -3.04 2.05
CA ILE A 82 -15.46 -4.22 2.36
C ILE A 82 -15.13 -4.98 1.08
N ALA A 83 -16.11 -5.15 0.18
CA ALA A 83 -15.91 -5.82 -1.10
C ALA A 83 -14.96 -5.04 -2.01
N LEU A 84 -15.07 -3.70 -2.06
CA LEU A 84 -14.15 -2.83 -2.78
C LEU A 84 -12.72 -2.94 -2.23
N GLU A 85 -12.55 -2.84 -0.91
CA GLU A 85 -11.24 -2.96 -0.25
C GLU A 85 -10.60 -4.33 -0.50
N ASP A 86 -11.37 -5.42 -0.41
CA ASP A 86 -10.90 -6.78 -0.71
C ASP A 86 -10.52 -6.94 -2.19
N PHE A 87 -11.36 -6.45 -3.11
CA PHE A 87 -11.07 -6.45 -4.55
C PHE A 87 -9.79 -5.71 -4.90
N LEU A 88 -9.58 -4.53 -4.34
CA LEU A 88 -8.38 -3.73 -4.53
C LEU A 88 -7.14 -4.45 -3.97
N SER A 89 -7.24 -5.07 -2.79
CA SER A 89 -6.11 -5.81 -2.19
C SER A 89 -5.64 -6.95 -3.10
N ARG A 90 -6.57 -7.69 -3.71
CA ARG A 90 -6.28 -8.76 -4.68
C ARG A 90 -5.71 -8.22 -5.98
N SER A 91 -6.21 -7.07 -6.43
CA SER A 91 -5.73 -6.41 -7.65
C SER A 91 -4.28 -5.95 -7.48
N VAL A 92 -3.95 -5.33 -6.34
CA VAL A 92 -2.58 -4.96 -5.97
C VAL A 92 -1.70 -6.20 -5.84
N ARG A 93 -2.16 -7.27 -5.16
CA ARG A 93 -1.43 -8.55 -5.07
C ARG A 93 -1.10 -9.12 -6.45
N ARG A 94 -2.04 -9.06 -7.40
CA ARG A 94 -1.86 -9.51 -8.78
C ARG A 94 -0.84 -8.64 -9.53
N ALA A 95 -0.94 -7.31 -9.38
CA ALA A 95 0.01 -6.37 -9.98
C ALA A 95 1.44 -6.57 -9.46
N ILE A 96 1.59 -6.78 -8.15
CA ILE A 96 2.86 -7.12 -7.49
C ILE A 96 3.43 -8.41 -8.13
N ARG A 97 2.65 -9.49 -8.18
CA ARG A 97 3.10 -10.78 -8.76
C ARG A 97 3.52 -10.67 -10.23
N LYS A 98 2.91 -9.76 -10.99
CA LYS A 98 3.26 -9.52 -12.41
C LYS A 98 4.53 -8.69 -12.57
N THR A 99 4.80 -7.77 -11.64
CA THR A 99 5.83 -6.73 -11.80
C THR A 99 7.11 -7.05 -11.03
N VAL A 100 6.97 -7.66 -9.85
CA VAL A 100 8.06 -7.90 -8.92
C VAL A 100 8.65 -9.28 -9.19
N LYS A 101 9.95 -9.31 -9.49
CA LYS A 101 10.68 -10.55 -9.79
C LYS A 101 10.89 -11.42 -8.55
N GLY A 102 10.84 -10.83 -7.34
CA GLY A 102 11.15 -11.49 -6.08
C GLY A 102 12.64 -11.86 -5.96
N HIS A 103 13.03 -12.33 -4.77
CA HIS A 103 14.29 -13.03 -4.48
C HIS A 103 15.54 -12.43 -5.16
N ARG A 104 16.00 -11.27 -4.68
CA ARG A 104 17.16 -10.54 -5.24
C ARG A 104 18.36 -10.46 -4.30
N GLY A 105 18.40 -11.30 -3.28
CA GLY A 105 19.48 -11.32 -2.29
C GLY A 105 19.15 -12.21 -1.10
N SER A 106 19.83 -11.96 0.02
CA SER A 106 19.56 -12.58 1.32
C SER A 106 18.42 -11.87 2.06
N GLY A 107 17.87 -12.50 3.09
CA GLY A 107 16.96 -11.84 4.04
C GLY A 107 15.72 -11.22 3.37
N GLY A 108 14.93 -12.01 2.63
CA GLY A 108 13.70 -11.48 2.02
C GLY A 108 13.92 -10.39 0.95
N SER A 109 15.15 -10.13 0.52
CA SER A 109 15.45 -9.07 -0.44
C SER A 109 14.67 -9.25 -1.74
N GLY A 110 14.04 -8.16 -2.17
CA GLY A 110 13.17 -8.13 -3.34
C GLY A 110 11.76 -8.61 -3.07
N GLU A 111 11.39 -8.88 -1.81
CA GLU A 111 10.01 -9.10 -1.41
C GLU A 111 9.22 -7.79 -1.55
N VAL A 112 8.05 -7.90 -2.17
CA VAL A 112 7.01 -6.88 -2.09
C VAL A 112 5.70 -7.63 -1.91
N ASN A 113 4.90 -7.25 -0.92
CA ASN A 113 3.70 -8.00 -0.61
C ASN A 113 2.60 -7.12 -0.01
N ILE A 114 1.36 -7.59 -0.13
CA ILE A 114 0.16 -6.99 0.48
C ILE A 114 -0.67 -8.12 1.08
N GLU A 115 -1.26 -7.86 2.24
CA GLU A 115 -2.17 -8.81 2.89
C GLU A 115 -3.48 -8.92 2.11
N THR A 116 -4.00 -10.14 1.92
CA THR A 116 -5.20 -10.41 1.11
C THR A 116 -5.96 -11.61 1.68
N SER A 117 -7.26 -11.67 1.42
CA SER A 117 -8.04 -12.88 1.69
C SER A 117 -7.76 -13.95 0.65
N LYS A 118 -7.98 -15.21 1.05
CA LYS A 118 -8.14 -16.34 0.11
C LYS A 118 -9.57 -16.34 -0.46
N GLN A 119 -10.43 -17.26 -0.06
CA GLN A 119 -11.79 -17.34 -0.60
C GLN A 119 -12.77 -16.38 0.07
N GLN A 120 -12.51 -16.01 1.33
CA GLN A 120 -13.39 -15.13 2.10
C GLN A 120 -13.27 -13.67 1.64
N VAL A 121 -14.30 -12.87 1.92
CA VAL A 121 -14.26 -11.41 1.79
C VAL A 121 -14.36 -10.87 3.21
N LEU A 122 -13.25 -10.32 3.73
CA LEU A 122 -13.12 -9.91 5.12
C LEU A 122 -12.65 -8.45 5.17
N GLN A 123 -13.18 -7.72 6.15
CA GLN A 123 -12.64 -6.40 6.47
C GLN A 123 -11.18 -6.54 6.91
N ARG A 124 -10.29 -5.77 6.29
CA ARG A 124 -8.86 -5.69 6.63
C ARG A 124 -8.40 -4.25 6.60
N ASN A 125 -7.13 -4.05 6.95
CA ASN A 125 -6.45 -2.76 6.91
C ASN A 125 -5.41 -2.66 5.77
N ALA A 126 -5.38 -3.63 4.86
CA ALA A 126 -4.45 -3.66 3.73
C ALA A 126 -4.79 -2.61 2.66
N ILE A 127 -6.09 -2.40 2.43
CA ILE A 127 -6.63 -1.29 1.67
C ILE A 127 -7.55 -0.50 2.60
N VAL A 128 -7.49 0.82 2.54
CA VAL A 128 -8.44 1.71 3.23
C VAL A 128 -9.02 2.68 2.22
N VAL A 129 -10.36 2.68 2.08
CA VAL A 129 -11.07 3.63 1.25
C VAL A 129 -11.83 4.62 2.13
N ASN A 130 -11.71 5.91 1.85
CA ASN A 130 -12.50 6.96 2.47
C ASN A 130 -12.64 8.17 1.54
N LYS A 131 -13.33 9.22 2.01
CA LYS A 131 -13.61 10.43 1.23
C LYS A 131 -12.37 11.19 0.76
N ASP A 132 -11.25 11.01 1.44
CA ASP A 132 -10.02 11.78 1.18
C ASP A 132 -9.06 10.97 0.30
N PHE A 133 -9.00 9.65 0.47
CA PHE A 133 -8.03 8.80 -0.23
C PHE A 133 -8.41 7.32 -0.33
N VAL A 134 -7.69 6.63 -1.22
CA VAL A 134 -7.47 5.18 -1.22
C VAL A 134 -6.03 4.91 -0.80
N GLU A 135 -5.85 4.14 0.27
CA GLU A 135 -4.53 3.76 0.80
C GLU A 135 -4.29 2.28 0.61
N ALA A 136 -3.14 1.91 0.04
CA ALA A 136 -2.62 0.55 0.04
C ALA A 136 -1.43 0.43 1.01
N ARG A 137 -1.46 -0.57 1.88
CA ARG A 137 -0.39 -0.87 2.84
C ARG A 137 0.33 -2.13 2.40
N ILE A 138 1.60 -1.98 2.09
CA ILE A 138 2.45 -3.05 1.58
C ILE A 138 3.66 -3.23 2.48
N VAL A 139 4.29 -4.38 2.33
CA VAL A 139 5.60 -4.68 2.90
C VAL A 139 6.65 -4.80 1.81
N VAL A 140 7.88 -4.39 2.10
CA VAL A 140 9.02 -4.42 1.17
C VAL A 140 10.29 -4.89 1.89
N GLY A 141 10.94 -5.93 1.34
CA GLY A 141 12.15 -6.58 1.85
C GLY A 141 13.39 -6.30 1.01
#